data_AF-A0A7V9JUW7-F1
#
_entry.id   AF-A0A7V9JUW7-F1
#
_cell.length_a   1.000
_cell.length_b   1.000
_cell.length_c   1.000
_cell.angle_alpha   90.00
_cell.angle_beta   90.00
_cell.angle_gamma   90.00
#
_symmetry.space_group_name_H-M   'P 1'
#
loop_
_entity.id
_entity.type
_entity.pdbx_description
1 polymer ?
#
loop_
_entity_poly.entity_id
_entity_poly.type
_entity_poly.pdbx_seq_one_letter_code
_entity_poly.pdbx_strand_id
1 'polypeptide(L)'
;KQGKKLGTWKVSGAKNNDWEDIAALQDTKSGKCFLYIGDIGNNERLKSEFTIYRVAEPQVADKDANSSTKNPSKTDTAEAVKFDYPDTRHDAETLLIHPQSGEIYILTKRLDGAASVYKLAANYSSEKTNTLKKIGDFSVPAVPNGFLTGGDISPDGKRIIICDYFSAYEIVLPESAKSFDDIWKEKPSVVQLGEREQGEAVSYSADGKSILATSEKKNSPIIEVKRK
;
A
#
# COMPACT_ATOMS: atom_id res chain seq x y z
N LYS A 1 -14.48 12.20 8.46
CA LYS A 1 -15.53 11.77 7.49
C LYS A 1 -16.27 10.57 8.06
N GLN A 2 -17.51 10.30 7.64
CA GLN A 2 -18.15 9.00 7.94
C GLN A 2 -18.03 8.13 6.69
N GLY A 3 -17.34 6.99 6.82
CA GLY A 3 -17.35 5.96 5.81
C GLY A 3 -18.63 5.13 5.90
N LYS A 4 -19.07 4.57 4.77
CA LYS A 4 -20.13 3.56 4.74
C LYS A 4 -19.58 2.32 4.06
N LYS A 5 -19.69 1.16 4.72
CA LYS A 5 -19.38 -0.12 4.07
C LYS A 5 -20.36 -0.32 2.91
N LEU A 6 -19.85 -0.39 1.68
CA LEU A 6 -20.66 -0.63 0.49
C LEU A 6 -20.73 -2.11 0.10
N GLY A 7 -19.82 -2.93 0.62
CA GLY A 7 -19.85 -4.37 0.46
C GLY A 7 -18.66 -5.08 1.10
N THR A 8 -18.56 -6.36 0.84
CA THR A 8 -17.51 -7.27 1.29
C THR A 8 -17.28 -8.28 0.18
N TRP A 9 -16.07 -8.31 -0.37
CA TRP A 9 -15.71 -9.20 -1.45
C TRP A 9 -14.72 -10.26 -0.98
N LYS A 10 -14.90 -11.49 -1.47
CA LYS A 10 -13.84 -12.49 -1.51
C LYS A 10 -13.05 -12.27 -2.79
N VAL A 11 -11.74 -12.09 -2.65
CA VAL A 11 -10.84 -12.01 -3.79
C VAL A 11 -10.66 -13.41 -4.37
N SER A 12 -11.29 -13.65 -5.52
CA SER A 12 -11.27 -14.96 -6.18
C SER A 12 -9.84 -15.32 -6.59
N GLY A 13 -9.40 -16.56 -6.35
CA GLY A 13 -8.03 -17.01 -6.69
C GLY A 13 -6.94 -16.60 -5.70
N ALA A 14 -7.25 -15.74 -4.72
CA ALA A 14 -6.30 -15.34 -3.68
C ALA A 14 -6.47 -16.12 -2.38
N LYS A 15 -5.37 -16.33 -1.67
CA LYS A 15 -5.34 -16.82 -0.29
C LYS A 15 -4.84 -15.70 0.62
N ASN A 16 -5.57 -15.43 1.69
CA ASN A 16 -5.10 -14.55 2.76
C ASN A 16 -4.24 -15.37 3.72
N ASN A 17 -2.93 -15.19 3.67
CA ASN A 17 -1.98 -15.76 4.64
C ASN A 17 -1.54 -14.67 5.63
N ASP A 18 -1.13 -13.52 5.12
CA ASP A 18 -0.70 -12.33 5.88
C ASP A 18 -0.88 -11.09 5.00
N TRP A 19 -2.15 -10.72 4.77
CA TRP A 19 -2.49 -9.55 3.99
C TRP A 19 -2.19 -8.28 4.77
N GLU A 20 -1.47 -7.38 4.11
CA GLU A 20 -1.10 -6.09 4.63
C GLU A 20 -1.75 -5.00 3.75
N ASP A 21 -0.93 -4.23 3.06
CA ASP A 21 -1.36 -3.01 2.40
C ASP A 21 -2.02 -3.28 1.02
N ILE A 22 -2.80 -2.30 0.57
CA ILE A 22 -3.54 -2.31 -0.69
C ILE A 22 -3.33 -0.99 -1.45
N ALA A 23 -3.07 -1.10 -2.76
CA ALA A 23 -2.93 0.05 -3.64
C ALA A 23 -3.88 -0.03 -4.84
N ALA A 24 -4.26 1.11 -5.40
CA ALA A 24 -5.10 1.20 -6.59
C ALA A 24 -4.31 1.79 -7.76
N LEU A 25 -4.54 1.27 -8.96
CA LEU A 25 -3.98 1.80 -10.20
C LEU A 25 -5.03 1.80 -11.29
N GLN A 26 -5.24 2.96 -11.92
CA GLN A 26 -5.92 3.04 -13.20
C GLN A 26 -4.90 2.87 -14.32
N ASP A 27 -5.03 1.80 -15.10
CA ASP A 27 -4.18 1.57 -16.26
C ASP A 27 -4.38 2.70 -17.29
N THR A 28 -3.32 3.45 -17.56
CA THR A 28 -3.37 4.67 -18.38
C THR A 28 -3.72 4.40 -19.85
N LYS A 29 -3.54 3.16 -20.32
CA LYS A 29 -3.82 2.77 -21.71
C LYS A 29 -5.26 2.32 -21.92
N SER A 30 -5.78 1.50 -21.01
CA SER A 30 -7.12 0.90 -21.10
C SER A 30 -8.18 1.62 -20.28
N GLY A 31 -7.78 2.47 -19.33
CA GLY A 31 -8.66 3.14 -18.38
C GLY A 31 -9.23 2.22 -17.28
N LYS A 32 -8.85 0.93 -17.26
CA LYS A 32 -9.33 -0.04 -16.27
C LYS A 32 -8.65 0.18 -14.92
N CYS A 33 -9.42 0.08 -13.85
CA CYS A 33 -8.92 0.16 -12.49
C CYS A 33 -8.61 -1.22 -11.92
N PHE A 34 -7.49 -1.32 -11.21
CA PHE A 34 -7.03 -2.53 -10.55
C PHE A 34 -6.70 -2.24 -9.09
N LEU A 35 -6.97 -3.21 -8.24
CA LEU A 35 -6.48 -3.27 -6.87
C LEU A 35 -5.29 -4.22 -6.80
N TYR A 36 -4.28 -3.81 -6.05
CA TYR A 36 -3.07 -4.57 -5.76
C TYR A 36 -3.04 -4.82 -4.25
N ILE A 37 -3.14 -6.08 -3.84
CA ILE A 37 -3.24 -6.48 -2.43
C ILE A 37 -1.97 -7.24 -2.07
N GLY A 38 -1.24 -6.75 -1.07
CA GLY A 38 0.00 -7.37 -0.62
C GLY A 38 -0.25 -8.49 0.37
N ASP A 39 0.06 -9.73 -0.01
CA ASP A 39 0.31 -10.83 0.94
C ASP A 39 1.81 -10.83 1.26
N ILE A 40 2.23 -9.78 1.97
CA ILE A 40 3.63 -9.36 2.11
C ILE A 40 4.15 -9.37 3.56
N GLY A 41 3.25 -9.46 4.53
CA GLY A 41 3.59 -9.62 5.94
C GLY A 41 4.34 -10.91 6.20
N ASN A 42 5.19 -10.91 7.22
CA ASN A 42 5.98 -12.07 7.65
C ASN A 42 6.41 -11.94 9.11
N ASN A 43 5.50 -11.50 9.98
CA ASN A 43 5.76 -11.25 11.41
C ASN A 43 6.38 -12.47 12.12
N GLU A 44 5.92 -13.69 11.80
CA GLU A 44 6.45 -14.94 12.36
C GLU A 44 7.76 -15.43 11.70
N ARG A 45 8.20 -14.80 10.61
CA ARG A 45 9.37 -15.17 9.79
C ARG A 45 9.32 -16.57 9.18
N LEU A 46 8.14 -17.15 9.04
CA LEU A 46 7.93 -18.50 8.49
C LEU A 46 7.47 -18.50 7.04
N LYS A 47 7.14 -17.34 6.47
CA LYS A 47 6.63 -17.24 5.10
C LYS A 47 7.70 -17.66 4.09
N SER A 48 7.29 -18.48 3.13
CA SER A 48 8.15 -19.01 2.07
C SER A 48 7.87 -18.40 0.69
N GLU A 49 6.71 -17.78 0.51
CA GLU A 49 6.28 -17.20 -0.76
C GLU A 49 5.56 -15.88 -0.49
N PHE A 50 5.95 -14.83 -1.21
CA PHE A 50 5.32 -13.51 -1.17
C PHE A 50 4.57 -13.24 -2.46
N THR A 51 3.38 -12.66 -2.34
CA THR A 51 2.49 -12.45 -3.49
C THR A 51 1.85 -11.07 -3.41
N ILE A 52 1.81 -10.38 -4.55
CA ILE A 52 0.89 -9.28 -4.78
C ILE A 52 -0.26 -9.80 -5.64
N TYR A 53 -1.48 -9.72 -5.13
CA TYR A 53 -2.67 -10.07 -5.90
C TYR A 53 -3.15 -8.84 -6.65
N ARG A 54 -3.20 -8.93 -7.98
CA ARG A 54 -3.80 -7.91 -8.84
C ARG A 54 -5.17 -8.36 -9.28
N VAL A 55 -6.18 -7.54 -9.02
CA VAL A 55 -7.58 -7.85 -9.37
C VAL A 55 -8.25 -6.63 -9.96
N ALA A 56 -9.14 -6.84 -10.94
CA ALA A 56 -9.97 -5.74 -11.44
C ALA A 56 -10.78 -5.14 -10.29
N GLU A 57 -10.81 -3.82 -10.17
CA GLU A 57 -11.57 -3.16 -9.13
C GLU A 57 -13.07 -3.49 -9.29
N PRO A 58 -13.72 -4.09 -8.28
CA PRO A 58 -15.09 -4.55 -8.42
C PRO A 58 -16.04 -3.36 -8.54
N GLN A 59 -16.98 -3.46 -9.49
CA GLN A 59 -18.08 -2.52 -9.56
C GLN A 59 -19.02 -2.75 -8.38
N VAL A 60 -19.31 -1.67 -7.64
CA VAL A 60 -20.18 -1.72 -6.47
C VAL A 60 -21.63 -1.54 -6.92
N ALA A 61 -22.50 -2.51 -6.61
CA ALA A 61 -23.93 -2.45 -6.86
C ALA A 61 -24.73 -2.52 -5.55
N ASP A 62 -26.00 -2.09 -5.57
CA ASP A 62 -26.85 -2.05 -4.37
C ASP A 62 -26.97 -3.40 -3.65
N LYS A 63 -26.95 -4.50 -4.41
CA LYS A 63 -26.99 -5.87 -3.86
C LYS A 63 -25.80 -6.19 -2.95
N ASP A 64 -24.66 -5.54 -3.17
CA ASP A 64 -23.42 -5.80 -2.42
C ASP A 64 -23.48 -5.23 -1.01
N ALA A 65 -24.37 -4.25 -0.73
CA ALA A 65 -24.51 -3.66 0.59
C ALA A 65 -24.84 -4.68 1.70
N ASN A 66 -25.50 -5.78 1.34
CA ASN A 66 -25.87 -6.87 2.25
C ASN A 66 -24.79 -7.96 2.39
N SER A 67 -23.69 -7.86 1.64
CA SER A 67 -22.59 -8.83 1.73
C SER A 67 -21.83 -8.72 3.06
N SER A 68 -21.25 -9.85 3.48
CA SER A 68 -20.54 -9.99 4.74
C SER A 68 -19.39 -10.99 4.62
N THR A 69 -18.57 -11.12 5.66
CA THR A 69 -17.50 -12.14 5.68
C THR A 69 -18.03 -13.57 5.58
N LYS A 70 -19.27 -13.83 6.05
CA LYS A 70 -19.92 -15.16 5.94
C LYS A 70 -20.53 -15.41 4.55
N ASN A 71 -20.96 -14.34 3.87
CA ASN A 71 -21.53 -14.41 2.53
C ASN A 71 -21.04 -13.22 1.70
N PRO A 72 -19.81 -13.29 1.18
CA PRO A 72 -19.22 -12.18 0.45
C PRO A 72 -19.63 -12.20 -1.02
N SER A 73 -19.65 -11.02 -1.65
CA SER A 73 -19.58 -10.92 -3.11
C SER A 73 -18.24 -11.46 -3.61
N LYS A 74 -18.09 -11.70 -4.91
CA LYS A 74 -16.85 -12.22 -5.48
C LYS A 74 -16.28 -11.21 -6.48
N THR A 75 -14.97 -11.02 -6.43
CA THR A 75 -14.26 -10.35 -7.51
C THR A 75 -14.08 -11.30 -8.70
N ASP A 76 -13.62 -10.77 -9.82
CA ASP A 76 -12.93 -11.57 -10.83
C ASP A 76 -11.71 -12.30 -10.23
N THR A 77 -11.23 -13.33 -10.91
CA THR A 77 -10.02 -14.07 -10.47
C THR A 77 -8.82 -13.14 -10.47
N ALA A 78 -8.16 -13.02 -9.32
CA ALA A 78 -6.94 -12.26 -9.17
C ALA A 78 -5.77 -12.95 -9.86
N GLU A 79 -4.91 -12.14 -10.46
CA GLU A 79 -3.59 -12.52 -10.93
C GLU A 79 -2.63 -12.52 -9.73
N ALA A 80 -1.89 -13.61 -9.54
CA ALA A 80 -0.92 -13.75 -8.47
C ALA A 80 0.49 -13.39 -8.98
N VAL A 81 0.99 -12.23 -8.56
CA VAL A 81 2.34 -11.76 -8.89
C VAL A 81 3.28 -12.16 -7.76
N LYS A 82 3.97 -13.30 -7.95
CA LYS A 82 4.92 -13.82 -6.97
C LYS A 82 6.24 -13.08 -7.04
N PHE A 83 6.88 -12.86 -5.90
CA PHE A 83 8.20 -12.24 -5.85
C PHE A 83 9.07 -12.79 -4.71
N ASP A 84 10.38 -12.58 -4.87
CA ASP A 84 11.39 -12.78 -3.84
C ASP A 84 12.21 -11.50 -3.63
N TYR A 85 12.67 -11.32 -2.40
CA TYR A 85 13.67 -10.30 -2.06
C TYR A 85 15.04 -10.73 -2.60
N PRO A 86 15.89 -9.78 -3.04
CA PRO A 86 17.22 -10.09 -3.57
C PRO A 86 18.22 -10.53 -2.48
N ASP A 87 17.86 -10.39 -1.20
CA ASP A 87 18.71 -10.66 -0.04
C ASP A 87 18.09 -11.75 0.86
N THR A 88 17.32 -11.35 1.87
CA THR A 88 16.66 -12.23 2.84
C THR A 88 15.16 -11.96 2.82
N ARG A 89 14.38 -12.87 3.41
CA ARG A 89 12.95 -12.64 3.59
C ARG A 89 12.74 -11.56 4.64
N HIS A 90 11.87 -10.61 4.35
CA HIS A 90 11.51 -9.53 5.26
C HIS A 90 10.04 -9.58 5.62
N ASP A 91 9.72 -8.93 6.73
CA ASP A 91 8.38 -8.51 7.10
C ASP A 91 8.15 -7.10 6.53
N ALA A 92 7.05 -6.92 5.80
CA ALA A 92 6.74 -5.69 5.10
C ALA A 92 5.25 -5.42 5.16
N GLU A 93 4.88 -4.18 5.43
CA GLU A 93 3.47 -3.79 5.63
C GLU A 93 3.10 -2.52 4.88
N THR A 94 3.88 -2.16 3.86
CA THR A 94 3.59 -0.99 3.02
C THR A 94 3.79 -1.33 1.56
N LEU A 95 2.76 -1.07 0.76
CA LEU A 95 2.71 -1.35 -0.68
C LEU A 95 2.29 -0.09 -1.41
N LEU A 96 3.14 0.39 -2.31
CA LEU A 96 2.86 1.57 -3.13
C LEU A 96 2.86 1.19 -4.60
N ILE A 97 2.05 1.86 -5.42
CA ILE A 97 2.11 1.75 -6.88
C ILE A 97 2.17 3.13 -7.52
N HIS A 98 3.15 3.34 -8.38
CA HIS A 98 3.33 4.63 -9.04
C HIS A 98 2.27 4.80 -10.13
N PRO A 99 1.42 5.86 -10.08
CA PRO A 99 0.21 5.94 -10.89
C PRO A 99 0.45 6.05 -12.39
N GLN A 100 1.63 6.49 -12.83
CA GLN A 100 1.97 6.61 -14.25
C GLN A 100 2.84 5.46 -14.77
N SER A 101 3.77 4.95 -13.96
CA SER A 101 4.73 3.93 -14.42
C SER A 101 4.26 2.51 -14.12
N GLY A 102 3.38 2.33 -13.12
CA GLY A 102 2.99 1.01 -12.61
C GLY A 102 4.10 0.29 -11.84
N GLU A 103 5.21 0.97 -11.53
CA GLU A 103 6.23 0.42 -10.64
C GLU A 103 5.67 0.28 -9.23
N ILE A 104 5.96 -0.85 -8.59
CA ILE A 104 5.47 -1.18 -7.26
C ILE A 104 6.64 -1.05 -6.29
N TYR A 105 6.38 -0.43 -5.14
CA TYR A 105 7.34 -0.31 -4.04
C TYR A 105 6.82 -1.06 -2.82
N ILE A 106 7.73 -1.76 -2.14
CA ILE A 106 7.44 -2.51 -0.91
C ILE A 106 8.43 -2.04 0.15
N LEU A 107 7.92 -1.66 1.32
CA LEU A 107 8.75 -1.21 2.43
C LEU A 107 8.63 -2.15 3.62
N THR A 108 9.77 -2.48 4.22
CA THR A 108 9.82 -3.36 5.37
C THR A 108 9.36 -2.66 6.65
N LYS A 109 8.80 -3.44 7.58
CA LYS A 109 8.46 -2.98 8.93
C LYS A 109 9.58 -3.35 9.88
N ARG A 110 10.13 -2.36 10.58
CA ARG A 110 11.34 -2.51 11.40
C ARG A 110 11.18 -1.82 12.75
N LEU A 111 11.35 -2.59 13.82
CA LEU A 111 11.45 -2.07 15.18
C LEU A 111 12.86 -1.56 15.50
N ASP A 112 13.84 -1.97 14.70
CA ASP A 112 15.27 -1.66 14.84
C ASP A 112 15.82 -1.13 13.51
N GLY A 113 16.02 0.19 13.48
CA GLY A 113 16.62 0.90 12.35
C GLY A 113 15.65 1.22 11.20
N ALA A 114 16.23 1.67 10.10
CA ALA A 114 15.53 2.10 8.90
C ALA A 114 14.76 0.95 8.24
N ALA A 115 13.64 1.29 7.58
CA ALA A 115 12.96 0.39 6.66
C ALA A 115 13.79 0.22 5.38
N SER A 116 13.81 -0.98 4.80
CA SER A 116 14.35 -1.20 3.47
C SER A 116 13.27 -0.90 2.43
N VAL A 117 13.65 -0.23 1.33
CA VAL A 117 12.78 0.03 0.19
C VAL A 117 13.14 -0.92 -0.95
N TYR A 118 12.16 -1.67 -1.42
CA TYR A 118 12.28 -2.56 -2.57
C TYR A 118 11.35 -2.13 -3.70
N LYS A 119 11.77 -2.39 -4.94
CA LYS A 119 11.01 -2.07 -6.15
C LYS A 119 10.78 -3.31 -7.01
N LEU A 120 9.56 -3.46 -7.49
CA LEU A 120 9.19 -4.35 -8.59
C LEU A 120 8.89 -3.52 -9.84
N ALA A 121 9.57 -3.83 -10.94
CA ALA A 121 9.35 -3.14 -12.20
C ALA A 121 7.96 -3.46 -12.77
N ALA A 122 7.36 -2.50 -13.49
CA ALA A 122 6.00 -2.61 -14.02
C ALA A 122 5.80 -3.75 -15.05
N ASN A 123 6.88 -4.28 -15.62
CA ASN A 123 6.89 -5.41 -16.55
C ASN A 123 7.10 -6.77 -15.85
N TYR A 124 6.58 -6.90 -14.62
CA TYR A 124 6.63 -8.14 -13.86
C TYR A 124 5.90 -9.29 -14.57
N SER A 125 6.30 -10.53 -14.26
CA SER A 125 5.66 -11.75 -14.75
C SER A 125 4.62 -12.26 -13.77
N SER A 126 3.53 -12.82 -14.28
CA SER A 126 2.58 -13.64 -13.50
C SER A 126 2.79 -15.14 -13.64
N GLU A 127 3.74 -15.56 -14.48
CA GLU A 127 4.06 -16.98 -14.69
C GLU A 127 5.28 -17.43 -13.88
N LYS A 128 6.14 -16.48 -13.50
CA LYS A 128 7.41 -16.73 -12.81
C LYS A 128 7.52 -15.85 -11.58
N THR A 129 8.30 -16.32 -10.60
CA THR A 129 8.68 -15.49 -9.45
C THR A 129 9.57 -14.35 -9.92
N ASN A 130 9.19 -13.12 -9.57
CA ASN A 130 9.96 -11.92 -9.85
C ASN A 130 11.02 -11.71 -8.75
N THR A 131 12.10 -11.02 -9.06
CA THR A 131 13.07 -10.59 -8.04
C THR A 131 12.98 -9.09 -7.85
N LEU A 132 12.79 -8.64 -6.61
CA LEU A 132 12.77 -7.22 -6.30
C LEU A 132 14.17 -6.61 -6.44
N LYS A 133 14.22 -5.31 -6.69
CA LYS A 133 15.45 -4.51 -6.58
C LYS A 133 15.44 -3.74 -5.27
N LYS A 134 16.48 -3.89 -4.43
CA LYS A 134 16.66 -3.00 -3.28
C LYS A 134 17.05 -1.60 -3.79
N ILE A 135 16.28 -0.58 -3.39
CA ILE A 135 16.50 0.81 -3.78
C ILE A 135 17.36 1.54 -2.76
N GLY A 136 17.13 1.26 -1.48
CA GLY A 136 17.87 1.87 -0.37
C GLY A 136 17.17 1.60 0.95
N ASP A 137 17.58 2.35 1.97
CA ASP A 137 16.94 2.35 3.28
C ASP A 137 16.28 3.72 3.51
N PHE A 138 15.16 3.74 4.24
CA PHE A 138 14.31 4.89 4.47
C PHE A 138 13.97 5.01 5.96
N SER A 139 13.99 6.25 6.48
CA SER A 139 13.71 6.52 7.89
C SER A 139 12.73 7.67 8.04
N VAL A 140 11.72 7.45 8.89
CA VAL A 140 10.83 8.51 9.38
C VAL A 140 11.42 9.15 10.65
N PRO A 141 11.00 10.37 11.03
CA PRO A 141 11.50 11.03 12.24
C PRO A 141 11.01 10.44 13.57
N ALA A 142 10.20 9.37 13.55
CA ALA A 142 9.77 8.67 14.77
C ALA A 142 10.79 7.65 15.28
N VAL A 143 10.54 7.14 16.49
CA VAL A 143 11.25 6.00 17.06
C VAL A 143 10.18 4.93 17.38
N PRO A 144 10.21 3.77 16.72
CA PRO A 144 11.20 3.33 15.73
C PRO A 144 11.09 4.06 14.39
N ASN A 145 12.22 4.26 13.70
CA ASN A 145 12.29 5.04 12.46
C ASN A 145 12.01 4.23 11.18
N GLY A 146 11.87 2.91 11.28
CA GLY A 146 11.46 2.02 10.19
C GLY A 146 10.13 1.31 10.45
N PHE A 147 9.35 1.75 11.44
CA PHE A 147 8.08 1.11 11.79
C PHE A 147 6.96 1.66 10.92
N LEU A 148 6.81 1.09 9.73
CA LEU A 148 5.88 1.54 8.69
C LEU A 148 4.76 0.52 8.53
N THR A 149 3.52 1.00 8.38
CA THR A 149 2.31 0.18 8.43
C THR A 149 1.34 0.43 7.27
N GLY A 150 1.73 1.30 6.33
CA GLY A 150 0.95 1.56 5.14
C GLY A 150 1.40 2.85 4.44
N GLY A 151 0.98 3.01 3.19
CA GLY A 151 1.28 4.22 2.44
C GLY A 151 0.57 4.33 1.11
N ASP A 152 0.78 5.45 0.44
CA ASP A 152 0.23 5.72 -0.88
C ASP A 152 1.10 6.71 -1.68
N ILE A 153 0.98 6.68 -3.00
CA ILE A 153 1.59 7.66 -3.91
C ILE A 153 0.48 8.61 -4.39
N SER A 154 0.75 9.91 -4.38
CA SER A 154 -0.22 10.92 -4.81
C SER A 154 -0.65 10.70 -6.27
N PRO A 155 -1.90 11.05 -6.64
CA PRO A 155 -2.39 10.82 -8.01
C PRO A 155 -1.52 11.41 -9.13
N ASP A 156 -0.81 12.50 -8.85
CA ASP A 156 0.13 13.15 -9.78
C ASP A 156 1.53 12.50 -9.85
N GLY A 157 1.80 11.47 -9.04
CA GLY A 157 3.08 10.76 -8.98
C GLY A 157 4.23 11.52 -8.34
N LYS A 158 3.96 12.64 -7.63
CA LYS A 158 5.03 13.52 -7.12
C LYS A 158 5.25 13.44 -5.62
N ARG A 159 4.46 12.67 -4.90
CA ARG A 159 4.53 12.60 -3.44
C ARG A 159 4.21 11.21 -2.94
N ILE A 160 4.72 10.91 -1.75
CA ILE A 160 4.40 9.71 -1.00
C ILE A 160 3.83 10.14 0.34
N ILE A 161 2.82 9.43 0.83
CA ILE A 161 2.41 9.47 2.23
C ILE A 161 2.65 8.08 2.82
N ILE A 162 3.34 7.99 3.94
CA ILE A 162 3.54 6.74 4.68
C ILE A 162 3.07 6.96 6.12
N CYS A 163 2.50 5.95 6.76
CA CYS A 163 2.12 6.03 8.16
C CYS A 163 2.82 5.01 9.06
N ASP A 164 2.85 5.37 10.33
CA ASP A 164 2.96 4.43 11.44
C ASP A 164 1.62 4.45 12.23
N TYR A 165 1.62 3.85 13.42
CA TYR A 165 0.44 3.79 14.27
C TYR A 165 -0.15 5.16 14.66
N PHE A 166 0.67 6.20 14.72
CA PHE A 166 0.31 7.49 15.29
C PHE A 166 0.35 8.62 14.27
N SER A 167 1.40 8.72 13.46
CA SER A 167 1.64 9.80 12.51
C SER A 167 1.65 9.31 11.06
N ALA A 168 1.61 10.28 10.14
CA ALA A 168 2.00 10.07 8.76
C ALA A 168 3.14 11.01 8.37
N TYR A 169 3.78 10.70 7.26
CA TYR A 169 4.97 11.36 6.78
C TYR A 169 4.86 11.59 5.28
N GLU A 170 4.74 12.85 4.87
CA GLU A 170 4.70 13.21 3.46
C GLU A 170 6.10 13.46 2.94
N ILE A 171 6.42 12.88 1.79
CA ILE A 171 7.66 13.10 1.06
C ILE A 171 7.31 13.67 -0.30
N VAL A 172 8.05 14.68 -0.75
CA VAL A 172 7.85 15.35 -2.04
C VAL A 172 9.04 15.04 -2.93
N LEU A 173 8.76 14.59 -4.16
CA LEU A 173 9.77 14.41 -5.18
C LEU A 173 10.38 15.78 -5.54
N PRO A 174 11.71 15.94 -5.49
CA PRO A 174 12.33 17.23 -5.79
C PRO A 174 12.19 17.53 -7.29
N GLU A 175 12.09 18.81 -7.66
CA GLU A 175 11.99 19.21 -9.08
C GLU A 175 13.24 18.81 -9.88
N SER A 176 14.38 18.63 -9.21
CA SER A 176 15.64 18.17 -9.79
C SER A 176 15.74 16.64 -9.90
N ALA A 177 14.71 15.89 -9.50
CA ALA A 177 14.70 14.44 -9.56
C ALA A 177 14.91 13.94 -11.00
N LYS A 178 15.77 12.94 -11.16
CA LYS A 178 16.01 12.27 -12.44
C LYS A 178 15.10 11.05 -12.61
N SER A 179 14.61 10.52 -11.50
CA SER A 179 13.68 9.41 -11.44
C SER A 179 12.84 9.48 -10.17
N PHE A 180 11.73 8.75 -10.12
CA PHE A 180 10.93 8.67 -8.90
C PHE A 180 11.74 8.10 -7.72
N ASP A 181 12.71 7.21 -7.96
CA ASP A 181 13.55 6.63 -6.90
C ASP A 181 14.37 7.68 -6.11
N ASP A 182 14.53 8.91 -6.63
CA ASP A 182 15.18 9.99 -5.89
C ASP A 182 14.38 10.46 -4.66
N ILE A 183 13.06 10.23 -4.63
CA ILE A 183 12.19 10.57 -3.50
C ILE A 183 12.64 9.92 -2.18
N TRP A 184 13.25 8.72 -2.26
CA TRP A 184 13.67 7.95 -1.09
C TRP A 184 14.85 8.58 -0.34
N LYS A 185 15.50 9.59 -0.92
CA LYS A 185 16.59 10.35 -0.31
C LYS A 185 16.10 11.60 0.41
N GLU A 186 14.85 11.98 0.19
CA GLU A 186 14.27 13.21 0.72
C GLU A 186 13.82 13.05 2.17
N LYS A 187 13.81 14.17 2.90
CA LYS A 187 13.41 14.18 4.30
C LYS A 187 11.89 14.17 4.43
N PRO A 188 11.29 13.24 5.19
CA PRO A 188 9.86 13.23 5.39
C PRO A 188 9.39 14.38 6.27
N SER A 189 8.25 14.97 5.90
CA SER A 189 7.56 15.98 6.70
C SER A 189 6.43 15.34 7.49
N VAL A 190 6.39 15.57 8.80
CA VAL A 190 5.35 15.01 9.68
C VAL A 190 3.99 15.60 9.33
N VAL A 191 3.03 14.71 9.09
CA VAL A 191 1.60 15.01 8.98
C VAL A 191 0.94 14.46 10.23
N GLN A 192 0.47 15.36 11.09
CA GLN A 192 -0.31 14.98 12.26
C GLN A 192 -1.64 14.40 11.80
N LEU A 193 -1.80 13.11 12.03
CA LEU A 193 -3.08 12.45 11.95
C LEU A 193 -3.85 12.69 13.25
N GLY A 194 -5.17 12.66 13.17
CA GLY A 194 -6.00 12.67 14.39
C GLY A 194 -5.74 11.42 15.26
N GLU A 195 -6.39 11.36 16.42
CA GLU A 195 -6.25 10.21 17.32
C GLU A 195 -6.59 8.88 16.64
N ARG A 196 -5.70 7.90 16.81
CA ARG A 196 -5.84 6.52 16.35
C ARG A 196 -5.29 5.59 17.42
N GLU A 197 -5.94 4.46 17.65
CA GLU A 197 -5.40 3.42 18.54
C GLU A 197 -4.22 2.72 17.86
N GLN A 198 -4.37 2.38 16.58
CA GLN A 198 -3.39 1.65 15.78
C GLN A 198 -3.59 1.97 14.31
N GLY A 199 -2.79 2.89 13.78
CA GLY A 199 -2.82 3.31 12.38
C GLY A 199 -2.24 2.27 11.42
N GLU A 200 -3.08 1.72 10.54
CA GLU A 200 -2.69 0.64 9.60
C GLU A 200 -2.96 1.01 8.13
N ALA A 201 -3.41 2.23 7.85
CA ALA A 201 -3.67 2.67 6.49
C ALA A 201 -3.71 4.19 6.38
N VAL A 202 -3.12 4.68 5.29
CA VAL A 202 -3.14 6.07 4.87
C VAL A 202 -3.20 6.14 3.35
N SER A 203 -3.90 7.13 2.80
CA SER A 203 -3.99 7.33 1.35
C SER A 203 -4.28 8.79 1.00
N TYR A 204 -3.96 9.20 -0.22
CA TYR A 204 -4.44 10.46 -0.76
C TYR A 204 -5.92 10.37 -1.15
N SER A 205 -6.66 11.47 -1.03
CA SER A 205 -7.95 11.58 -1.74
C SER A 205 -7.74 11.51 -3.25
N ALA A 206 -8.77 11.11 -4.00
CA ALA A 206 -8.71 10.98 -5.45
C ALA A 206 -8.28 12.28 -6.17
N ASP A 207 -8.59 13.44 -5.61
CA ASP A 207 -8.16 14.75 -6.12
C ASP A 207 -6.78 15.21 -5.59
N GLY A 208 -6.15 14.40 -4.75
CA GLY A 208 -4.86 14.65 -4.11
C GLY A 208 -4.87 15.77 -3.07
N LYS A 209 -6.03 16.31 -2.65
CA LYS A 209 -6.09 17.48 -1.75
C LYS A 209 -6.17 17.15 -0.27
N SER A 210 -6.45 15.90 0.09
CA SER A 210 -6.54 15.44 1.46
C SER A 210 -5.69 14.18 1.66
N ILE A 211 -5.26 13.96 2.89
CA ILE A 211 -4.81 12.68 3.39
C ILE A 211 -5.97 12.03 4.14
N LEU A 212 -6.24 10.77 3.83
CA LEU A 212 -7.20 9.91 4.51
C LEU A 212 -6.44 8.90 5.35
N ALA A 213 -6.91 8.62 6.55
CA ALA A 213 -6.35 7.60 7.42
C ALA A 213 -7.45 6.86 8.17
N THR A 214 -7.15 5.63 8.59
CA THR A 214 -8.01 4.84 9.48
C THR A 214 -7.18 4.17 10.57
N SER A 215 -7.87 3.50 11.49
CA SER A 215 -7.30 2.65 12.53
C SER A 215 -7.65 1.19 12.28
N GLU A 216 -6.90 0.27 12.87
CA GLU A 216 -7.22 -1.16 12.95
C GLU A 216 -8.61 -1.38 13.60
N LYS A 217 -9.15 -2.59 13.45
CA LYS A 217 -10.46 -3.09 13.93
C LYS A 217 -11.66 -2.68 13.05
N LYS A 218 -12.82 -3.25 13.39
CA LYS A 218 -14.07 -3.05 12.65
C LYS A 218 -14.68 -1.69 12.98
N ASN A 219 -15.28 -1.05 11.98
CA ASN A 219 -15.98 0.24 12.11
C ASN A 219 -15.08 1.39 12.58
N SER A 220 -13.79 1.32 12.26
CA SER A 220 -12.84 2.37 12.57
C SER A 220 -13.15 3.66 11.80
N PRO A 221 -12.88 4.83 12.40
CA PRO A 221 -13.21 6.11 11.80
C PRO A 221 -12.32 6.40 10.58
N ILE A 222 -12.89 7.12 9.60
CA ILE A 222 -12.11 7.73 8.52
C ILE A 222 -11.74 9.16 8.92
N ILE A 223 -10.46 9.36 9.17
CA ILE A 223 -9.85 10.66 9.42
C ILE A 223 -9.53 11.30 8.07
N GLU A 224 -9.80 12.60 7.94
CA GLU A 224 -9.44 13.37 6.76
C GLU A 224 -8.68 14.62 7.21
N VAL A 225 -7.47 14.79 6.69
CA VAL A 225 -6.62 15.95 6.93
C VAL A 225 -6.42 16.66 5.59
N LYS A 226 -6.84 17.93 5.49
CA LYS A 226 -6.57 18.72 4.29
C LYS A 226 -5.08 18.97 4.16
N ARG A 227 -4.55 18.74 2.97
CA ARG A 227 -3.16 19.06 2.63
C ARG A 227 -3.02 20.57 2.49
N LYS A 228 -1.91 21.10 3.01
CA LYS A 228 -1.60 22.54 2.97
C LYS A 228 -0.79 22.87 1.73
#